data_AF-A0A967JYG3-F1
#
_entry.id   AF-A0A967JYG3-F1
#
_cell.length_a   1.000
_cell.length_b   1.000
_cell.length_c   1.000
_cell.angle_alpha   90.00
_cell.angle_beta   90.00
_cell.angle_gamma   90.00
#
_symmetry.space_group_name_H-M   'P 1'
#
loop_
_entity.id
_entity.type
_entity.pdbx_description
1 polymer ?
#
loop_
_entity_poly.entity_id
_entity_poly.type
_entity_poly.pdbx_seq_one_letter_code
_entity_poly.pdbx_strand_id
1 'polypeptide(L)'
;MKRTYLALILISLLISPCLLHAQDDVDITGRWEGSIDLIDMDLDIIIDFEMDADGEYKGEIDIPQQGAEDLPVTNVRVEGRTVTSDLPGVPGDAKFAGVISENGDTLSGEFTQGGQVFEYILIREDPEEVARRQALIQENLEKTRAFCDSMLAVWEPPGFAVGVVYDGKVVFLEGFGYRNLEDSLPVTPQTLYAIGSTTKAFTTVAMGMLSDDGLLDWNEKVINYLPDFRLKDEYATLHMTAIDLVTHISGMPRHDLLWYNSPFSREEIFERMRYLDFNEELRASFQYNNLMFMTAGYMVGKLANTTWEDFVEENILLSGNAQYKFLGHSIAAVG
;
A
#
# COMPACT_ATOMS: atom_id res chain seq x y z
N MET A 1 -73.60 -53.71 53.44
CA MET A 1 -72.13 -53.70 53.64
C MET A 1 -71.46 -54.15 52.34
N LYS A 2 -70.69 -53.22 51.76
CA LYS A 2 -69.65 -53.27 50.72
C LYS A 2 -69.60 -54.46 49.73
N ARG A 3 -69.95 -54.16 48.46
CA ARG A 3 -69.31 -54.70 47.25
C ARG A 3 -68.16 -53.76 46.87
N THR A 4 -67.01 -54.27 46.46
CA THR A 4 -65.99 -53.46 45.77
C THR A 4 -65.27 -54.29 44.73
N TYR A 5 -65.16 -53.70 43.54
CA TYR A 5 -64.72 -54.26 42.27
C TYR A 5 -63.19 -54.18 42.12
N LEU A 6 -62.65 -55.12 41.34
CA LEU A 6 -61.29 -55.10 40.78
C LEU A 6 -61.16 -53.92 39.79
N ALA A 7 -60.12 -53.11 39.92
CA ALA A 7 -59.77 -52.07 38.94
C ALA A 7 -58.37 -52.36 38.36
N LEU A 8 -58.32 -52.58 37.05
CA LEU A 8 -57.08 -52.57 36.25
C LEU A 8 -56.60 -51.12 36.12
N ILE A 9 -55.31 -50.90 36.36
CA ILE A 9 -54.62 -49.63 36.07
C ILE A 9 -53.92 -49.77 34.72
N LEU A 10 -54.35 -48.98 33.74
CA LEU A 10 -53.67 -48.76 32.46
C LEU A 10 -52.61 -47.65 32.66
N ILE A 11 -51.35 -47.93 32.35
CA ILE A 11 -50.27 -46.93 32.32
C ILE A 11 -50.23 -46.32 30.91
N SER A 12 -50.54 -45.03 30.77
CA SER A 12 -50.31 -44.26 29.55
C SER A 12 -48.94 -43.59 29.60
N LEU A 13 -48.02 -43.98 28.71
CA LEU A 13 -46.79 -43.22 28.44
C LEU A 13 -47.16 -41.94 27.68
N LEU A 14 -46.90 -40.78 28.30
CA LEU A 14 -46.84 -39.49 27.60
C LEU A 14 -45.45 -39.35 26.97
N ILE A 15 -45.38 -39.47 25.65
CA ILE A 15 -44.21 -39.05 24.87
C ILE A 15 -44.43 -37.57 24.55
N SER A 16 -43.73 -36.68 25.26
CA SER A 16 -43.61 -35.28 24.84
C SER A 16 -42.78 -35.22 23.56
N PRO A 17 -43.29 -34.64 22.46
CA PRO A 17 -42.45 -34.36 21.30
C PRO A 17 -41.50 -33.22 21.68
N CYS A 18 -40.23 -33.56 21.88
CA CYS A 18 -39.16 -32.58 21.90
C CYS A 18 -39.07 -32.02 20.47
N LEU A 19 -39.65 -30.84 20.25
CA LEU A 19 -39.39 -30.04 19.06
C LEU A 19 -37.91 -29.62 19.12
N LEU A 20 -37.03 -30.40 18.49
CA LEU A 20 -35.74 -29.90 18.04
C LEU A 20 -36.05 -28.73 17.10
N HIS A 21 -35.92 -27.50 17.58
CA HIS A 21 -35.63 -26.39 16.68
C HIS A 21 -34.16 -26.58 16.30
N ALA A 22 -33.90 -26.90 15.03
CA ALA A 22 -32.59 -26.60 14.47
C ALA A 22 -32.41 -25.10 14.64
N GLN A 23 -31.40 -24.69 15.41
CA GLN A 23 -31.05 -23.29 15.53
C GLN A 23 -30.49 -22.90 14.16
N ASP A 24 -31.12 -21.94 13.48
CA ASP A 24 -30.61 -21.43 12.22
C ASP A 24 -29.17 -20.92 12.44
N ASP A 25 -28.27 -21.26 11.52
CA ASP A 25 -26.87 -20.84 11.60
C ASP A 25 -26.78 -19.31 11.56
N VAL A 26 -25.94 -18.75 12.42
CA VAL A 26 -25.71 -17.29 12.44
C VAL A 26 -24.91 -16.90 11.21
N ASP A 27 -25.38 -15.87 10.52
CA ASP A 27 -24.63 -15.28 9.41
C ASP A 27 -23.35 -14.61 9.92
N ILE A 28 -22.22 -15.11 9.43
CA ILE A 28 -20.88 -14.63 9.80
C ILE A 28 -20.29 -13.66 8.78
N THR A 29 -21.00 -13.39 7.67
CA THR A 29 -20.47 -12.52 6.62
C THR A 29 -20.13 -11.12 7.14
N GLY A 30 -19.11 -10.53 6.52
CA GLY A 30 -18.59 -9.21 6.85
C GLY A 30 -17.19 -9.23 7.44
N ARG A 31 -16.73 -8.05 7.83
CA ARG A 31 -15.39 -7.79 8.36
C ARG A 31 -15.36 -7.95 9.88
N TRP A 32 -14.33 -8.63 10.37
CA TRP A 32 -14.11 -8.90 11.78
C TRP A 32 -12.70 -8.49 12.16
N GLU A 33 -12.56 -7.58 13.11
CA GLU A 33 -11.26 -7.02 13.52
C GLU A 33 -10.98 -7.31 14.99
N GLY A 34 -9.75 -7.67 15.31
CA GLY A 34 -9.34 -7.86 16.68
C GLY A 34 -7.96 -8.48 16.76
N SER A 35 -7.72 -9.33 17.75
CA SER A 35 -6.38 -9.83 18.03
C SER A 35 -6.34 -11.27 18.51
N ILE A 36 -5.19 -11.89 18.34
CA ILE A 36 -4.77 -13.15 18.98
C ILE A 36 -3.84 -12.80 20.13
N ASP A 37 -4.14 -13.28 21.33
CA ASP A 37 -3.34 -13.10 22.55
C ASP A 37 -2.15 -14.08 22.53
N LEU A 38 -0.97 -13.58 22.13
CA LEU A 38 0.28 -14.32 22.17
C LEU A 38 1.02 -14.01 23.47
N ILE A 39 1.92 -14.92 23.89
CA ILE A 39 2.58 -14.94 25.23
C ILE A 39 3.26 -13.62 25.67
N ASP A 40 3.50 -12.66 24.78
CA ASP A 40 4.07 -11.35 25.10
C ASP A 40 3.50 -10.18 24.25
N MET A 41 2.48 -10.42 23.43
CA MET A 41 1.88 -9.39 22.56
C MET A 41 0.53 -9.82 21.99
N ASP A 42 -0.32 -8.82 21.71
CA ASP A 42 -1.49 -9.02 20.85
C ASP A 42 -1.06 -8.94 19.39
N LEU A 43 -1.43 -9.95 18.59
CA LEU A 43 -1.28 -9.92 17.15
C LEU A 43 -2.61 -9.47 16.53
N ASP A 44 -2.66 -8.26 15.98
CA ASP A 44 -3.88 -7.79 15.32
C ASP A 44 -4.11 -8.59 14.04
N ILE A 45 -5.37 -8.95 13.83
CA ILE A 45 -5.84 -9.67 12.67
C ILE A 45 -7.16 -9.11 12.20
N ILE A 46 -7.39 -9.21 10.90
CA ILE A 46 -8.64 -8.81 10.28
C ILE A 46 -9.11 -9.96 9.41
N ILE A 47 -10.33 -10.44 9.61
CA ILE A 47 -10.91 -11.53 8.82
C ILE A 47 -12.16 -11.02 8.12
N ASP A 48 -12.17 -11.12 6.80
CA ASP A 48 -13.36 -10.89 5.98
C ASP A 48 -13.98 -12.24 5.61
N PHE A 49 -15.23 -12.46 6.02
CA PHE A 49 -15.99 -13.65 5.62
C PHE A 49 -17.01 -13.30 4.54
N GLU A 50 -17.08 -14.15 3.52
CA GLU A 50 -18.08 -14.09 2.45
C GLU A 50 -18.78 -15.44 2.30
N MET A 51 -20.03 -15.41 1.83
CA MET A 51 -20.77 -16.61 1.45
C MET A 51 -20.86 -16.64 -0.07
N ASP A 52 -20.42 -17.74 -0.68
CA ASP A 52 -20.46 -17.89 -2.13
C ASP A 52 -21.85 -18.28 -2.66
N ALA A 53 -21.97 -18.38 -3.98
CA ALA A 53 -23.23 -18.69 -4.66
C ALA A 53 -23.77 -20.10 -4.35
N ASP A 54 -22.91 -21.01 -3.89
CA ASP A 54 -23.27 -22.38 -3.50
C ASP A 54 -23.65 -22.46 -2.02
N GLY A 55 -23.54 -21.35 -1.28
CA GLY A 55 -23.85 -21.25 0.15
C GLY A 55 -22.69 -21.69 1.05
N GLU A 56 -21.48 -21.82 0.52
CA GLU A 56 -20.28 -22.12 1.31
C GLU A 56 -19.59 -20.84 1.77
N TYR A 57 -19.15 -20.84 3.03
CA TYR A 57 -18.37 -19.74 3.58
C TYR A 57 -16.90 -19.82 3.13
N LYS A 58 -16.36 -18.66 2.79
CA LYS A 58 -14.93 -18.42 2.52
C LYS A 58 -14.49 -17.20 3.31
N GLY A 59 -13.19 -17.05 3.50
CA GLY A 59 -12.67 -15.79 4.02
C GLY A 59 -11.24 -15.54 3.64
N GLU A 60 -10.81 -14.33 3.96
CA GLU A 60 -9.45 -13.85 3.81
C GLU A 60 -9.02 -13.21 5.14
N ILE A 61 -7.76 -13.38 5.53
CA ILE A 61 -7.19 -12.80 6.74
C ILE A 61 -6.00 -11.91 6.41
N ASP A 62 -6.02 -10.71 6.98
CA ASP A 62 -4.91 -9.77 6.99
C ASP A 62 -4.22 -9.81 8.37
N ILE A 63 -2.88 -9.72 8.37
CA ILE A 63 -2.04 -9.62 9.57
C ILE A 63 -1.15 -8.39 9.42
N PRO A 64 -1.64 -7.18 9.76
CA PRO A 64 -0.99 -5.91 9.45
C PRO A 64 0.44 -5.80 10.00
N GLN A 65 0.69 -6.24 11.24
CA GLN A 65 2.02 -6.22 11.86
C GLN A 65 3.05 -7.06 11.10
N GLN A 66 2.61 -8.03 10.30
CA GLN A 66 3.46 -8.93 9.55
C GLN A 66 3.47 -8.62 8.05
N GLY A 67 2.67 -7.63 7.60
CA GLY A 67 2.52 -7.28 6.19
C GLY A 67 1.94 -8.42 5.34
N ALA A 68 1.21 -9.34 5.96
CA ALA A 68 0.51 -10.41 5.23
C ALA A 68 -0.91 -9.94 4.95
N GLU A 69 -1.31 -10.00 3.68
CA GLU A 69 -2.61 -9.55 3.18
C GLU A 69 -3.26 -10.67 2.38
N ASP A 70 -4.59 -10.73 2.41
CA ASP A 70 -5.44 -11.63 1.63
C ASP A 70 -5.07 -13.12 1.78
N LEU A 71 -4.65 -13.56 2.97
CA LEU A 71 -4.35 -14.97 3.21
C LEU A 71 -5.65 -15.79 3.24
N PRO A 72 -5.76 -16.91 2.53
CA PRO A 72 -7.01 -17.64 2.42
C PRO A 72 -7.39 -18.31 3.74
N VAL A 73 -8.60 -18.04 4.23
CA VAL A 73 -9.27 -18.77 5.31
C VAL A 73 -10.23 -19.78 4.68
N THR A 74 -9.97 -21.06 4.92
CA THR A 74 -10.64 -22.18 4.22
C THR A 74 -11.36 -23.09 5.19
N ASN A 75 -12.16 -24.03 4.67
CA ASN A 75 -12.94 -24.97 5.48
C ASN A 75 -13.78 -24.26 6.55
N VAL A 76 -14.31 -23.08 6.24
CA VAL A 76 -15.13 -22.29 7.15
C VAL A 76 -16.46 -23.02 7.35
N ARG A 77 -16.73 -23.41 8.59
CA ARG A 77 -17.97 -24.10 8.98
C ARG A 77 -18.64 -23.34 10.10
N VAL A 78 -19.95 -23.20 9.97
CA VAL A 78 -20.82 -22.59 10.98
C VAL A 78 -21.83 -23.63 11.41
N GLU A 79 -21.89 -23.90 12.71
CA GLU A 79 -22.88 -24.78 13.33
C GLU A 79 -23.53 -24.04 14.51
N GLY A 80 -24.73 -23.51 14.28
CA GLY A 80 -25.41 -22.57 15.17
C GLY A 80 -24.61 -21.27 15.33
N ARG A 81 -23.83 -21.18 16.42
CA ARG A 81 -22.94 -20.04 16.72
C ARG A 81 -21.46 -20.42 16.73
N THR A 82 -21.15 -21.69 16.53
CA THR A 82 -19.79 -22.20 16.52
C THR A 82 -19.21 -22.00 15.14
N VAL A 83 -18.04 -21.39 15.05
CA VAL A 83 -17.31 -21.17 13.79
C VAL A 83 -15.98 -21.91 13.88
N THR A 84 -15.65 -22.68 12.85
CA THR A 84 -14.32 -23.28 12.70
C THR A 84 -13.76 -22.99 11.32
N SER A 85 -12.46 -22.74 11.22
CA SER A 85 -11.78 -22.53 9.94
C SER A 85 -10.30 -22.94 9.99
N ASP A 86 -9.76 -23.21 8.81
CA ASP A 86 -8.34 -23.52 8.62
C ASP A 86 -7.64 -22.34 7.94
N LEU A 87 -6.40 -22.06 8.36
CA LEU A 87 -5.54 -21.04 7.77
C LEU A 87 -4.35 -21.69 7.04
N PRO A 88 -4.55 -22.19 5.80
CA PRO A 88 -3.48 -22.77 5.00
C PRO A 88 -2.39 -21.74 4.68
N GLY A 89 -1.15 -22.21 4.56
CA GLY A 89 0.01 -21.35 4.28
C GLY A 89 0.71 -20.82 5.53
N VAL A 90 0.05 -20.87 6.69
CA VAL A 90 0.68 -20.61 7.99
C VAL A 90 1.26 -21.91 8.58
N PRO A 91 2.55 -21.93 8.98
CA PRO A 91 3.16 -23.14 9.54
C PRO A 91 2.45 -23.66 10.78
N GLY A 92 2.45 -24.97 10.98
CA GLY A 92 1.94 -25.58 12.22
C GLY A 92 0.46 -25.94 12.23
N ASP A 93 -0.18 -26.11 11.07
CA ASP A 93 -1.60 -26.51 10.95
C ASP A 93 -2.52 -25.51 11.67
N ALA A 94 -2.43 -24.24 11.27
CA ALA A 94 -3.11 -23.12 11.91
C ALA A 94 -4.63 -23.18 11.72
N LYS A 95 -5.39 -23.05 12.81
CA LYS A 95 -6.87 -23.16 12.82
C LYS A 95 -7.51 -22.21 13.82
N PHE A 96 -8.72 -21.76 13.49
CA PHE A 96 -9.60 -21.04 14.41
C PHE A 96 -10.78 -21.93 14.81
N ALA A 97 -11.15 -21.86 16.09
CA ALA A 97 -12.39 -22.40 16.61
C ALA A 97 -12.97 -21.41 17.62
N GLY A 98 -14.16 -20.89 17.36
CA GLY A 98 -14.76 -19.87 18.21
C GLY A 98 -16.28 -19.89 18.23
N VAL A 99 -16.83 -19.00 19.04
CA VAL A 99 -18.27 -18.84 19.24
C VAL A 99 -18.65 -17.38 19.05
N ILE A 100 -19.74 -17.16 18.31
CA ILE A 100 -20.33 -15.85 18.12
C ILE A 100 -21.21 -15.48 19.32
N SER A 101 -21.08 -14.24 19.78
CA SER A 101 -21.91 -13.64 20.83
C SER A 101 -23.40 -13.67 20.47
N GLU A 102 -24.29 -13.59 21.47
CA GLU A 102 -25.74 -13.63 21.22
C GLU A 102 -26.24 -12.45 20.36
N ASN A 103 -25.57 -11.31 20.45
CA ASN A 103 -25.82 -10.13 19.64
C ASN A 103 -25.09 -10.13 18.29
N GLY A 104 -24.29 -11.16 17.99
CA GLY A 104 -23.69 -11.36 16.67
C GLY A 104 -22.44 -10.51 16.38
N ASP A 105 -22.00 -9.67 17.31
CA ASP A 105 -20.96 -8.66 17.11
C ASP A 105 -19.55 -9.10 17.54
N THR A 106 -19.42 -10.23 18.22
CA THR A 106 -18.14 -10.70 18.75
C THR A 106 -17.94 -12.17 18.39
N LEU A 107 -16.80 -12.50 17.81
CA LEU A 107 -16.36 -13.87 17.56
C LEU A 107 -15.11 -14.10 18.40
N SER A 108 -15.18 -14.99 19.37
CA SER A 108 -14.06 -15.26 20.29
C SER A 108 -13.84 -16.75 20.45
N GLY A 109 -12.60 -17.16 20.67
CA GLY A 109 -12.26 -18.56 20.80
C GLY A 109 -10.77 -18.83 20.82
N GLU A 110 -10.41 -20.00 20.29
CA GLU A 110 -9.05 -20.52 20.27
C GLU A 110 -8.48 -20.48 18.85
N PHE A 111 -7.30 -19.89 18.71
CA PHE A 111 -6.40 -20.06 17.59
C PHE A 111 -5.36 -21.12 17.95
N THR A 112 -5.23 -22.16 17.13
CA THR A 112 -4.26 -23.24 17.36
C THR A 112 -3.20 -23.24 16.28
N GLN A 113 -1.94 -23.35 16.69
CA GLN A 113 -0.80 -23.40 15.77
C GLN A 113 0.37 -24.15 16.41
N GLY A 114 0.95 -25.12 15.70
CA GLY A 114 2.13 -25.87 16.16
C GLY A 114 1.88 -26.67 17.45
N GLY A 115 0.63 -27.01 17.74
CA GLY A 115 0.22 -27.64 19.00
C GLY A 115 0.07 -26.68 20.18
N GLN A 116 0.25 -25.37 19.97
CA GLN A 116 -0.07 -24.32 20.93
C GLN A 116 -1.49 -23.81 20.71
N VAL A 117 -2.08 -23.23 21.75
CA VAL A 117 -3.43 -22.66 21.76
C VAL A 117 -3.33 -21.24 22.29
N PHE A 118 -3.94 -20.31 21.58
CA PHE A 118 -3.98 -18.88 21.88
C PHE A 118 -5.44 -18.42 21.87
N GLU A 119 -5.82 -17.52 22.77
CA GLU A 119 -7.16 -16.93 22.72
C GLU A 119 -7.20 -15.85 21.64
N TYR A 120 -8.37 -15.67 21.03
CA TYR A 120 -8.59 -14.57 20.11
C TYR A 120 -9.97 -13.97 20.34
N ILE A 121 -10.09 -12.69 20.02
CA ILE A 121 -11.36 -11.97 20.00
C ILE A 121 -11.41 -11.09 18.77
N LEU A 122 -12.50 -11.18 18.02
CA LEU A 122 -12.81 -10.33 16.89
C LEU A 122 -14.14 -9.63 17.12
N ILE A 123 -14.22 -8.38 16.71
CA ILE A 123 -15.40 -7.55 16.74
C ILE A 123 -15.85 -7.34 15.30
N ARG A 124 -17.12 -7.65 15.02
CA ARG A 124 -17.71 -7.41 13.71
C ARG A 124 -17.81 -5.91 13.47
N GLU A 125 -17.34 -5.45 12.33
CA GLU A 125 -17.58 -4.08 11.90
C GLU A 125 -19.10 -3.87 11.71
N ASP A 126 -19.65 -2.78 12.24
CA ASP A 126 -21.08 -2.47 12.10
C ASP A 126 -21.44 -2.37 10.61
N PRO A 127 -22.28 -3.28 10.08
CA PRO A 127 -22.62 -3.28 8.66
C PRO A 127 -23.26 -1.97 8.20
N GLU A 128 -23.97 -1.26 9.09
CA GLU A 128 -24.52 0.05 8.75
C GLU A 128 -23.41 1.10 8.62
N GLU A 129 -22.39 1.06 9.47
CA GLU A 129 -21.26 1.98 9.37
C GLU A 129 -20.40 1.69 8.14
N VAL A 130 -20.18 0.42 7.82
CA VAL A 130 -19.53 0.01 6.56
C VAL A 130 -20.30 0.54 5.37
N ALA A 131 -21.62 0.34 5.33
CA ALA A 131 -22.47 0.84 4.26
C ALA A 131 -22.46 2.38 4.18
N ARG A 132 -22.48 3.08 5.32
CA ARG A 132 -22.36 4.55 5.38
C ARG A 132 -21.03 5.02 4.83
N ARG A 133 -19.91 4.41 5.25
CA ARG A 133 -18.55 4.73 4.76
C ARG A 133 -18.46 4.49 3.25
N GLN A 134 -18.95 3.36 2.76
CA GLN A 134 -18.92 3.04 1.34
C GLN A 134 -19.78 4.01 0.53
N ALA A 135 -20.98 4.36 1.00
CA ALA A 135 -21.82 5.36 0.36
C ALA A 135 -21.13 6.74 0.31
N LEU A 136 -20.47 7.15 1.39
CA LEU A 136 -19.71 8.41 1.45
C LEU A 136 -18.52 8.41 0.48
N ILE A 137 -17.80 7.28 0.38
CA ILE A 137 -16.72 7.13 -0.61
C ILE A 137 -17.30 7.31 -2.01
N GLN A 138 -18.36 6.59 -2.37
CA GLN A 138 -18.97 6.70 -3.70
C GLN A 138 -19.44 8.12 -4.00
N GLU A 139 -20.12 8.79 -3.06
CA GLU A 139 -20.53 10.18 -3.22
C GLU A 139 -19.33 11.11 -3.47
N ASN A 140 -18.22 10.92 -2.75
CA ASN A 140 -17.02 11.73 -2.94
C ASN A 140 -16.32 11.42 -4.27
N LEU A 141 -16.32 10.17 -4.74
CA LEU A 141 -15.77 9.81 -6.04
C LEU A 141 -16.58 10.42 -7.19
N GLU A 142 -17.91 10.48 -7.08
CA GLU A 142 -18.76 11.19 -8.04
C GLU A 142 -18.43 12.70 -8.07
N LYS A 143 -18.23 13.32 -6.91
CA LYS A 143 -17.80 14.72 -6.81
C LYS A 143 -16.41 14.92 -7.43
N THR A 144 -15.47 14.00 -7.20
CA THR A 144 -14.14 14.03 -7.81
C THR A 144 -14.23 13.94 -9.33
N ARG A 145 -15.06 13.05 -9.88
CA ARG A 145 -15.27 12.94 -11.33
C ARG A 145 -15.83 14.25 -11.91
N ALA A 146 -16.89 14.79 -11.30
CA ALA A 146 -17.47 16.05 -11.72
C ALA A 146 -16.48 17.23 -11.64
N PHE A 147 -15.63 17.25 -10.62
CA PHE A 147 -14.57 18.24 -10.50
C PHE A 147 -13.54 18.09 -11.64
N CYS A 148 -13.12 16.87 -11.97
CA CYS A 148 -12.22 16.61 -13.09
C CYS A 148 -12.83 17.04 -14.44
N ASP A 149 -14.10 16.74 -14.68
CA ASP A 149 -14.81 17.23 -15.87
C ASP A 149 -14.84 18.77 -15.93
N SER A 150 -15.03 19.43 -14.79
CA SER A 150 -14.97 20.90 -14.72
C SER A 150 -13.57 21.44 -15.06
N MET A 151 -12.50 20.72 -14.72
CA MET A 151 -11.13 21.13 -15.05
C MET A 151 -10.88 21.08 -16.56
N LEU A 152 -11.43 20.08 -17.27
CA LEU A 152 -11.37 20.03 -18.74
C LEU A 152 -11.99 21.28 -19.36
N ALA A 153 -13.11 21.76 -18.81
CA ALA A 153 -13.81 22.93 -19.34
C ALA A 153 -13.12 24.26 -18.99
N VAL A 154 -12.50 24.37 -17.82
CA VAL A 154 -11.91 25.63 -17.33
C VAL A 154 -10.48 25.84 -17.82
N TRP A 155 -9.67 24.78 -17.77
CA TRP A 155 -8.23 24.86 -18.05
C TRP A 155 -7.86 24.37 -19.44
N GLU A 156 -8.81 23.71 -20.13
CA GLU A 156 -8.63 23.14 -21.46
C GLU A 156 -7.34 22.31 -21.65
N PRO A 157 -6.91 21.47 -20.67
CA PRO A 157 -5.79 20.57 -20.91
C PRO A 157 -6.22 19.52 -21.97
N PRO A 158 -5.29 19.02 -22.81
CA PRO A 158 -5.61 17.94 -23.74
C PRO A 158 -6.22 16.72 -23.03
N GLY A 159 -5.61 16.31 -21.91
CA GLY A 159 -6.12 15.26 -21.04
C GLY A 159 -5.19 14.94 -19.86
N PHE A 160 -5.74 14.31 -18.82
CA PHE A 160 -5.02 13.91 -17.60
C PHE A 160 -5.65 12.65 -16.99
N ALA A 161 -4.92 11.96 -16.12
CA ALA A 161 -5.43 10.80 -15.38
C ALA A 161 -5.42 11.08 -13.87
N VAL A 162 -6.37 10.48 -13.14
CA VAL A 162 -6.48 10.58 -11.68
C VAL A 162 -6.66 9.19 -11.09
N GLY A 163 -5.81 8.87 -10.11
CA GLY A 163 -5.94 7.68 -9.27
C GLY A 163 -6.15 8.09 -7.81
N VAL A 164 -7.04 7.38 -7.10
CA VAL A 164 -7.23 7.52 -5.65
C VAL A 164 -7.03 6.15 -5.01
N VAL A 165 -6.10 6.10 -4.07
CA VAL A 165 -5.87 4.94 -3.20
C VAL A 165 -6.41 5.28 -1.82
N TYR A 166 -7.26 4.42 -1.28
CA TYR A 166 -7.80 4.53 0.06
C TYR A 166 -7.71 3.16 0.71
N ASP A 167 -7.07 3.11 1.88
CA ASP A 167 -6.89 1.87 2.64
C ASP A 167 -6.23 0.75 1.82
N GLY A 168 -5.08 1.07 1.21
CA GLY A 168 -4.33 0.16 0.33
C GLY A 168 -4.97 -0.14 -1.04
N LYS A 169 -6.27 0.13 -1.21
CA LYS A 169 -7.04 -0.24 -2.41
C LYS A 169 -7.19 0.93 -3.38
N VAL A 170 -7.07 0.65 -4.67
CA VAL A 170 -7.39 1.63 -5.73
C VAL A 170 -8.91 1.75 -5.84
N VAL A 171 -9.46 2.84 -5.33
CA VAL A 171 -10.92 3.09 -5.33
C VAL A 171 -11.39 3.95 -6.51
N PHE A 172 -10.45 4.61 -7.20
CA PHE A 172 -10.72 5.43 -8.39
C PHE A 172 -9.51 5.41 -9.30
N LEU A 173 -9.72 5.19 -10.60
CA LEU A 173 -8.64 5.21 -11.59
C LEU A 173 -9.22 5.54 -12.97
N GLU A 174 -9.23 6.83 -13.32
CA GLU A 174 -9.91 7.31 -14.52
C GLU A 174 -9.02 8.25 -15.35
N GLY A 175 -9.28 8.27 -16.65
CA GLY A 175 -8.68 9.17 -17.62
C GLY A 175 -9.69 10.19 -18.13
N PHE A 176 -9.25 11.44 -18.27
CA PHE A 176 -10.04 12.58 -18.69
C PHE A 176 -9.42 13.19 -19.94
N GLY A 177 -10.24 13.50 -20.95
CA GLY A 177 -9.78 14.08 -22.22
C GLY A 177 -9.00 13.08 -23.09
N TYR A 178 -8.07 13.61 -23.88
CA TYR A 178 -7.35 12.89 -24.93
C TYR A 178 -5.83 12.95 -24.72
N ARG A 179 -5.17 11.81 -24.85
CA ARG A 179 -3.69 11.71 -24.89
C ARG A 179 -3.11 12.10 -26.24
N ASN A 180 -3.95 12.11 -27.29
CA ASN A 180 -3.61 12.58 -28.62
C ASN A 180 -4.87 13.22 -29.23
N LEU A 181 -4.79 14.53 -29.53
CA LEU A 181 -5.90 15.30 -30.08
C LEU A 181 -6.14 15.02 -31.56
N GLU A 182 -5.08 14.80 -32.35
CA GLU A 182 -5.19 14.55 -33.79
C GLU A 182 -5.92 13.24 -34.08
N ASP A 183 -5.54 12.18 -33.35
CA ASP A 183 -6.12 10.85 -33.48
C ASP A 183 -7.32 10.63 -32.54
N SER A 184 -7.69 11.63 -31.75
CA SER A 184 -8.76 11.56 -30.74
C SER A 184 -8.64 10.33 -29.81
N LEU A 185 -7.40 10.01 -29.39
CA LEU A 185 -7.15 8.88 -28.51
C LEU A 185 -7.42 9.29 -27.06
N PRO A 186 -8.33 8.61 -26.34
CA PRO A 186 -8.65 8.97 -24.96
C PRO A 186 -7.46 8.71 -24.04
N VAL A 187 -7.40 9.47 -22.95
CA VAL A 187 -6.59 9.07 -21.80
C VAL A 187 -7.21 7.82 -21.19
N THR A 188 -6.39 6.80 -21.00
CA THR A 188 -6.71 5.61 -20.19
C THR A 188 -5.77 5.51 -18.99
N PRO A 189 -6.07 4.66 -17.98
CA PRO A 189 -5.15 4.40 -16.88
C PRO A 189 -3.75 3.88 -17.30
N GLN A 190 -3.61 3.39 -18.54
CA GLN A 190 -2.34 2.93 -19.11
C GLN A 190 -1.61 4.01 -19.90
N THR A 191 -2.13 5.24 -19.92
CA THR A 191 -1.47 6.37 -20.58
C THR A 191 -0.22 6.74 -19.81
N LEU A 192 0.91 6.80 -20.51
CA LEU A 192 2.19 7.14 -19.92
C LEU A 192 2.41 8.65 -19.97
N TYR A 193 2.82 9.19 -18.82
CA TYR A 193 3.10 10.61 -18.63
C TYR A 193 4.53 10.81 -18.18
N ALA A 194 5.15 11.92 -18.60
CA ALA A 194 6.39 12.39 -17.98
C ALA A 194 6.05 12.99 -16.60
N ILE A 195 6.38 12.26 -15.52
CA ILE A 195 6.04 12.65 -14.14
C ILE A 195 6.92 13.79 -13.58
N GLY A 196 7.91 14.25 -14.34
CA GLY A 196 8.74 15.41 -14.02
C GLY A 196 9.38 15.33 -12.64
N SER A 197 9.11 16.33 -11.79
CA SER A 197 9.77 16.46 -10.49
C SER A 197 9.42 15.37 -9.49
N THR A 198 8.34 14.62 -9.70
CA THR A 198 8.02 13.43 -8.89
C THR A 198 9.12 12.38 -8.95
N THR A 199 9.94 12.35 -10.02
CA THR A 199 11.07 11.41 -10.12
C THR A 199 12.12 11.60 -9.01
N LYS A 200 12.20 12.79 -8.38
CA LYS A 200 13.11 13.04 -7.25
C LYS A 200 12.89 12.08 -6.09
N ALA A 201 11.65 11.68 -5.84
CA ALA A 201 11.34 10.70 -4.80
C ALA A 201 12.03 9.35 -5.07
N PHE A 202 12.02 8.89 -6.33
CA PHE A 202 12.71 7.66 -6.74
C PHE A 202 14.22 7.76 -6.56
N THR A 203 14.83 8.92 -6.88
CA THR A 203 16.26 9.16 -6.62
C THR A 203 16.58 9.08 -5.13
N THR A 204 15.78 9.74 -4.29
CA THR A 204 16.01 9.72 -2.84
C THR A 204 15.81 8.33 -2.25
N VAL A 205 14.80 7.58 -2.70
CA VAL A 205 14.61 6.16 -2.31
C VAL A 205 15.81 5.32 -2.73
N ALA A 206 16.29 5.47 -3.96
CA ALA A 206 17.48 4.74 -4.44
C ALA A 206 18.73 5.05 -3.61
N MET A 207 18.94 6.30 -3.21
CA MET A 207 20.01 6.66 -2.27
C MET A 207 19.80 6.03 -0.89
N GLY A 208 18.55 5.95 -0.41
CA GLY A 208 18.19 5.25 0.83
C GLY A 208 18.53 3.77 0.79
N MET A 209 18.21 3.08 -0.30
CA MET A 209 18.57 1.66 -0.48
C MET A 209 20.08 1.45 -0.43
N LEU A 210 20.85 2.30 -1.12
CA LEU A 210 22.32 2.26 -1.03
C LEU A 210 22.84 2.58 0.38
N SER A 211 22.11 3.39 1.15
CA SER A 211 22.43 3.65 2.55
C SER A 211 22.19 2.45 3.44
N ASP A 212 21.08 1.73 3.23
CA ASP A 212 20.75 0.50 3.95
C ASP A 212 21.78 -0.61 3.66
N ASP A 213 22.28 -0.65 2.42
CA ASP A 213 23.35 -1.56 1.99
C ASP A 213 24.75 -1.15 2.47
N GLY A 214 24.88 0.00 3.14
CA GLY A 214 26.16 0.53 3.63
C GLY A 214 27.09 1.07 2.54
N LEU A 215 26.58 1.27 1.31
CA LEU A 215 27.32 1.86 0.18
C LEU A 215 27.28 3.39 0.19
N LEU A 216 26.32 3.99 0.90
CA LEU A 216 26.15 5.42 1.04
C LEU A 216 25.97 5.81 2.51
N ASP A 217 26.65 6.87 2.94
CA ASP A 217 26.39 7.61 4.17
C ASP A 217 25.90 9.02 3.80
N TRP A 218 24.72 9.38 4.31
CA TRP A 218 24.07 10.67 4.11
C TRP A 218 24.95 11.87 4.49
N ASN A 219 25.82 11.71 5.49
CA ASN A 219 26.68 12.77 6.01
C ASN A 219 28.08 12.76 5.39
N GLU A 220 28.40 11.76 4.57
CA GLU A 220 29.66 11.70 3.87
C GLU A 220 29.69 12.69 2.69
N LYS A 221 30.87 13.22 2.41
CA LYS A 221 31.09 14.23 1.39
C LYS A 221 30.91 13.65 -0.02
N VAL A 222 30.20 14.38 -0.87
CA VAL A 222 29.96 13.98 -2.27
C VAL A 222 31.25 13.70 -3.01
N ILE A 223 32.30 14.50 -2.78
CA ILE A 223 33.60 14.35 -3.43
C ILE A 223 34.29 13.01 -3.12
N ASN A 224 33.94 12.35 -2.01
CA ASN A 224 34.52 11.05 -1.65
C ASN A 224 33.87 9.90 -2.46
N TYR A 225 32.62 10.07 -2.91
CA TYR A 225 31.94 9.16 -3.83
C TYR A 225 32.21 9.50 -5.30
N LEU A 226 32.28 10.80 -5.61
CA LEU A 226 32.50 11.35 -6.95
C LEU A 226 33.75 12.25 -6.93
N PRO A 227 34.97 11.70 -7.10
CA PRO A 227 36.22 12.45 -7.00
C PRO A 227 36.34 13.65 -7.95
N ASP A 228 35.62 13.61 -9.08
CA ASP A 228 35.59 14.67 -10.09
C ASP A 228 34.51 15.74 -9.82
N PHE A 229 33.73 15.62 -8.75
CA PHE A 229 32.71 16.59 -8.37
C PHE A 229 33.32 17.97 -8.13
N ARG A 230 32.95 18.95 -8.97
CA ARG A 230 33.42 20.34 -8.86
C ARG A 230 32.27 21.30 -9.05
N LEU A 231 32.17 22.26 -8.14
CA LEU A 231 31.29 23.43 -8.22
C LEU A 231 32.15 24.68 -8.34
N LYS A 232 31.55 25.80 -8.78
CA LYS A 232 32.28 27.08 -8.83
C LYS A 232 32.70 27.56 -7.44
N ASP A 233 31.88 27.27 -6.43
CA ASP A 233 32.20 27.52 -5.02
C ASP A 233 33.07 26.38 -4.46
N GLU A 234 34.29 26.73 -4.04
CA GLU A 234 35.27 25.76 -3.51
C GLU A 234 34.82 25.16 -2.17
N TYR A 235 34.17 25.95 -1.32
CA TYR A 235 33.69 25.46 -0.03
C TYR A 235 32.57 24.43 -0.22
N ALA A 236 31.57 24.75 -1.04
CA ALA A 236 30.50 23.82 -1.40
C ALA A 236 31.07 22.54 -2.03
N THR A 237 32.05 22.65 -2.93
CA THR A 237 32.74 21.49 -3.53
C THR A 237 33.32 20.54 -2.47
N LEU A 238 33.96 21.08 -1.43
CA LEU A 238 34.71 20.30 -0.44
C LEU A 238 33.88 19.84 0.78
N HIS A 239 32.69 20.41 0.96
CA HIS A 239 31.89 20.23 2.18
C HIS A 239 30.46 19.75 1.93
N MET A 240 29.98 19.74 0.68
CA MET A 240 28.69 19.17 0.34
C MET A 240 28.64 17.68 0.66
N THR A 241 27.60 17.26 1.36
CA THR A 241 27.34 15.86 1.72
C THR A 241 26.23 15.25 0.88
N ALA A 242 26.07 13.93 0.92
CA ALA A 242 25.05 13.24 0.14
C ALA A 242 23.62 13.78 0.43
N ILE A 243 23.30 14.10 1.69
CA ILE A 243 22.00 14.67 2.06
C ILE A 243 21.77 16.08 1.49
N ASP A 244 22.83 16.88 1.31
CA ASP A 244 22.71 18.23 0.74
C ASP A 244 22.21 18.19 -0.72
N LEU A 245 22.51 17.10 -1.46
CA LEU A 245 22.08 16.93 -2.84
C LEU A 245 20.55 16.85 -2.98
N VAL A 246 19.88 16.28 -1.97
CA VAL A 246 18.44 15.98 -2.01
C VAL A 246 17.59 16.84 -1.06
N THR A 247 18.20 17.85 -0.44
CA THR A 247 17.50 18.75 0.51
C THR A 247 17.41 20.19 0.03
N HIS A 248 17.87 20.49 -1.20
CA HIS A 248 17.77 21.81 -1.83
C HIS A 248 18.47 22.93 -1.03
N ILE A 249 19.61 22.64 -0.42
CA ILE A 249 20.36 23.61 0.39
C ILE A 249 21.80 23.78 -0.08
N SER A 250 22.05 23.62 -1.38
CA SER A 250 23.39 23.65 -1.97
C SER A 250 24.02 25.05 -2.05
N GLY A 251 23.22 26.11 -1.92
CA GLY A 251 23.65 27.50 -2.16
C GLY A 251 23.71 27.89 -3.66
N MET A 252 23.45 26.92 -4.55
CA MET A 252 23.39 27.13 -5.99
C MET A 252 21.93 27.37 -6.43
N PRO A 253 21.63 28.49 -7.11
CA PRO A 253 20.29 28.73 -7.63
C PRO A 253 19.97 27.78 -8.80
N ARG A 254 18.73 27.87 -9.31
CA ARG A 254 18.35 27.16 -10.53
C ARG A 254 19.19 27.63 -11.71
N HIS A 255 19.68 26.66 -12.48
CA HIS A 255 20.34 26.86 -13.77
C HIS A 255 19.67 26.00 -14.83
N ASP A 256 18.34 26.10 -14.94
CA ASP A 256 17.55 25.11 -15.68
C ASP A 256 17.85 25.08 -17.19
N LEU A 257 18.33 26.19 -17.76
CA LEU A 257 18.76 26.25 -19.15
C LEU A 257 19.99 25.36 -19.46
N LEU A 258 20.74 24.94 -18.44
CA LEU A 258 21.87 24.03 -18.65
C LEU A 258 21.41 22.63 -19.05
N TRP A 259 20.26 22.17 -18.53
CA TRP A 259 19.78 20.81 -18.74
C TRP A 259 18.53 20.77 -19.63
N TYR A 260 17.62 21.74 -19.50
CA TYR A 260 16.36 21.75 -20.22
C TYR A 260 16.56 22.06 -21.71
N ASN A 261 16.16 21.12 -22.58
CA ASN A 261 16.31 21.21 -24.03
C ASN A 261 17.77 21.47 -24.48
N SER A 262 18.74 21.00 -23.69
CA SER A 262 20.15 21.07 -24.04
C SER A 262 20.60 19.79 -24.78
N PRO A 263 21.64 19.86 -25.62
CA PRO A 263 22.22 18.67 -26.25
C PRO A 263 23.23 17.95 -25.36
N PHE A 264 23.41 18.38 -24.12
CA PHE A 264 24.48 17.88 -23.25
C PHE A 264 24.11 16.54 -22.61
N SER A 265 25.09 15.63 -22.50
CA SER A 265 24.95 14.41 -21.69
C SER A 265 24.91 14.71 -20.18
N ARG A 266 24.56 13.71 -19.38
CA ARG A 266 24.59 13.79 -17.91
C ARG A 266 25.97 14.19 -17.38
N GLU A 267 27.00 13.54 -17.90
CA GLU A 267 28.40 13.80 -17.56
C GLU A 267 28.78 15.22 -17.97
N GLU A 268 28.35 15.66 -19.15
CA GLU A 268 28.61 17.00 -19.63
C GLU A 268 27.97 18.09 -18.76
N ILE A 269 26.75 17.85 -18.27
CA ILE A 269 26.06 18.75 -17.34
C ILE A 269 26.77 18.74 -15.98
N PHE A 270 27.10 17.55 -15.46
CA PHE A 270 27.85 17.38 -14.21
C PHE A 270 29.18 18.15 -14.24
N GLU A 271 29.94 18.01 -15.32
CA GLU A 271 31.21 18.72 -15.50
C GLU A 271 31.05 20.23 -15.60
N ARG A 272 29.97 20.71 -16.22
CA ARG A 272 29.71 22.14 -16.42
C ARG A 272 29.25 22.85 -15.15
N MET A 273 28.82 22.13 -14.11
CA MET A 273 28.43 22.73 -12.83
C MET A 273 29.54 23.59 -12.20
N ARG A 274 30.82 23.28 -12.49
CA ARG A 274 31.98 24.06 -12.04
C ARG A 274 32.01 25.51 -12.55
N TYR A 275 31.19 25.84 -13.54
CA TYR A 275 31.13 27.19 -14.13
C TYR A 275 29.90 27.99 -13.67
N LEU A 276 28.99 27.38 -12.92
CA LEU A 276 27.71 27.99 -12.54
C LEU A 276 27.86 28.92 -11.33
N ASP A 277 27.21 30.08 -11.40
CA ASP A 277 27.22 31.05 -10.31
C ASP A 277 26.39 30.58 -9.11
N PHE A 278 26.91 30.89 -7.92
CA PHE A 278 26.25 30.74 -6.63
C PHE A 278 25.72 32.10 -6.19
N ASN A 279 24.64 32.10 -5.43
CA ASN A 279 24.10 33.31 -4.83
C ASN A 279 23.94 33.22 -3.31
N GLU A 280 24.18 32.04 -2.72
CA GLU A 280 24.08 31.78 -1.29
C GLU A 280 25.22 30.85 -0.85
N GLU A 281 25.53 30.85 0.45
CA GLU A 281 26.44 29.88 1.05
C GLU A 281 25.78 28.49 1.16
N LEU A 282 26.60 27.43 1.18
CA LEU A 282 26.12 26.06 1.44
C LEU A 282 25.32 26.03 2.75
N ARG A 283 24.09 25.48 2.69
CA ARG A 283 23.13 25.35 3.80
C ARG A 283 22.52 26.65 4.34
N ALA A 284 22.78 27.79 3.70
CA ALA A 284 22.23 29.07 4.16
C ALA A 284 20.71 29.21 3.92
N SER A 285 20.20 28.67 2.81
CA SER A 285 18.78 28.76 2.46
C SER A 285 18.30 27.60 1.58
N PHE A 286 16.98 27.41 1.56
CA PHE A 286 16.33 26.50 0.62
C PHE A 286 16.29 27.12 -0.78
N GLN A 287 16.82 26.39 -1.77
CA GLN A 287 16.80 26.70 -3.18
C GLN A 287 16.55 25.43 -4.00
N TYR A 288 15.34 25.31 -4.55
CA TYR A 288 14.98 24.18 -5.40
C TYR A 288 15.96 24.06 -6.59
N ASN A 289 16.63 22.93 -6.70
CA ASN A 289 17.74 22.72 -7.63
C ASN A 289 17.67 21.33 -8.29
N ASN A 290 17.51 21.30 -9.62
CA ASN A 290 17.45 20.06 -10.40
C ASN A 290 18.83 19.41 -10.59
N LEU A 291 19.89 20.21 -10.69
CA LEU A 291 21.26 19.74 -10.94
C LEU A 291 21.81 18.92 -9.76
N MET A 292 21.44 19.27 -8.53
CA MET A 292 21.80 18.49 -7.34
C MET A 292 21.10 17.13 -7.32
N PHE A 293 19.82 17.07 -7.70
CA PHE A 293 19.11 15.79 -7.85
C PHE A 293 19.63 14.93 -9.01
N MET A 294 20.02 15.55 -10.13
CA MET A 294 20.71 14.85 -11.21
C MET A 294 22.05 14.28 -10.73
N THR A 295 22.80 15.05 -9.93
CA THR A 295 24.07 14.59 -9.33
C THR A 295 23.84 13.43 -8.37
N ALA A 296 22.76 13.47 -7.57
CA ALA A 296 22.35 12.35 -6.74
C ALA A 296 22.05 11.09 -7.57
N GLY A 297 21.30 11.21 -8.67
CA GLY A 297 21.05 10.09 -9.59
C GLY A 297 22.33 9.55 -10.22
N TYR A 298 23.23 10.44 -10.66
CA TYR A 298 24.55 10.05 -11.16
C TYR A 298 25.39 9.30 -10.11
N MET A 299 25.35 9.75 -8.86
CA MET A 299 26.02 9.09 -7.74
C MET A 299 25.45 7.69 -7.47
N VAL A 300 24.12 7.52 -7.51
CA VAL A 300 23.48 6.21 -7.38
C VAL A 300 24.05 5.22 -8.42
N GLY A 301 24.06 5.60 -9.69
CA GLY A 301 24.60 4.74 -10.75
C GLY A 301 26.08 4.39 -10.54
N LYS A 302 26.90 5.35 -10.09
CA LYS A 302 28.31 5.11 -9.79
C LYS A 302 28.52 4.14 -8.64
N LEU A 303 27.78 4.27 -7.54
CA LEU A 303 27.91 3.40 -6.38
C LEU A 303 27.36 1.99 -6.65
N ALA A 304 26.30 1.89 -7.44
CA ALA A 304 25.69 0.62 -7.81
C ALA A 304 26.35 -0.06 -9.03
N ASN A 305 27.33 0.60 -9.66
CA ASN A 305 27.97 0.14 -10.91
C ASN A 305 26.96 -0.17 -12.04
N THR A 306 25.96 0.69 -12.18
CA THR A 306 24.90 0.61 -13.20
C THR A 306 24.45 2.01 -13.63
N THR A 307 23.42 2.14 -14.46
CA THR A 307 22.75 3.43 -14.69
C THR A 307 21.75 3.71 -13.57
N TRP A 308 21.35 4.97 -13.40
CA TRP A 308 20.28 5.29 -12.46
C TRP A 308 18.97 4.64 -12.89
N GLU A 309 18.71 4.62 -14.19
CA GLU A 309 17.52 4.05 -14.81
C GLU A 309 17.40 2.56 -14.50
N ASP A 310 18.46 1.79 -14.76
CA ASP A 310 18.50 0.35 -14.51
C ASP A 310 18.36 0.06 -13.01
N PHE A 311 19.04 0.84 -12.15
CA PHE A 311 18.92 0.67 -10.70
C PHE A 311 17.48 0.85 -10.23
N VAL A 312 16.81 1.92 -10.65
CA VAL A 312 15.42 2.20 -10.24
C VAL A 312 14.46 1.18 -10.85
N GLU A 313 14.65 0.78 -12.10
CA GLU A 313 13.81 -0.25 -12.74
C GLU A 313 13.90 -1.57 -11.98
N GLU A 314 15.11 -2.08 -11.73
CA GLU A 314 15.34 -3.37 -11.08
C GLU A 314 14.92 -3.38 -9.61
N ASN A 315 15.24 -2.31 -8.86
CA ASN A 315 15.14 -2.30 -7.41
C ASN A 315 13.88 -1.64 -6.86
N ILE A 316 13.19 -0.81 -7.64
CA ILE A 316 11.99 -0.09 -7.19
C ILE A 316 10.77 -0.45 -8.03
N LEU A 317 10.89 -0.48 -9.35
CA LEU A 317 9.71 -0.69 -10.22
C LEU A 317 9.36 -2.16 -10.40
N LEU A 318 10.35 -3.06 -10.48
CA LEU A 318 10.16 -4.49 -10.72
C LEU A 318 10.28 -5.36 -9.46
N SER A 319 10.68 -4.78 -8.31
CA SER A 319 10.86 -5.50 -7.04
C SER A 319 9.54 -5.79 -6.31
N GLY A 320 8.44 -5.15 -6.70
CA GLY A 320 7.06 -5.58 -6.40
C GLY A 320 6.39 -6.09 -7.68
N ASN A 321 5.21 -6.71 -7.61
CA ASN A 321 4.42 -7.20 -8.76
C ASN A 321 4.01 -6.11 -9.80
N ALA A 322 4.62 -4.93 -9.76
CA ALA A 322 4.47 -3.86 -10.72
C ALA A 322 5.33 -4.12 -11.97
N GLN A 323 4.71 -4.04 -13.15
CA GLN A 323 5.42 -4.07 -14.44
C GLN A 323 5.32 -2.69 -15.09
N TYR A 324 6.13 -1.75 -14.62
CA TYR A 324 6.26 -0.45 -15.27
C TYR A 324 7.65 -0.29 -15.88
N LYS A 325 7.69 0.18 -17.12
CA LYS A 325 8.93 0.52 -17.85
C LYS A 325 9.09 2.03 -17.94
N PHE A 326 10.31 2.52 -17.80
CA PHE A 326 10.63 3.89 -18.17
C PHE A 326 10.47 4.06 -19.69
N LEU A 327 9.66 5.03 -20.11
CA LEU A 327 9.69 5.55 -21.48
C LEU A 327 10.37 6.93 -21.46
N GLY A 328 11.69 6.93 -21.63
CA GLY A 328 12.50 8.12 -21.81
C GLY A 328 13.28 8.59 -20.57
N HIS A 329 14.23 9.51 -20.82
CA HIS A 329 15.19 10.04 -19.87
C HIS A 329 14.53 11.08 -18.95
N SER A 330 14.36 10.76 -17.66
CA SER A 330 13.74 11.65 -16.66
C SER A 330 14.72 12.70 -16.13
N ILE A 331 14.22 13.80 -15.53
CA ILE A 331 15.03 14.87 -14.92
C ILE A 331 15.89 14.40 -13.73
N ALA A 332 15.51 13.31 -13.06
CA ALA A 332 16.38 12.65 -12.08
C ALA A 332 17.64 12.03 -12.73
N ALA A 333 17.58 11.84 -14.03
CA ALA A 333 18.53 11.16 -14.87
C ALA A 333 18.62 11.91 -16.21
N VAL A 334 18.89 13.22 -16.18
CA VAL A 334 19.06 13.94 -17.45
C VAL A 334 20.31 13.40 -18.13
N GLY A 335 20.16 12.90 -19.36
CA GLY A 335 21.24 12.48 -20.27
C GLY A 335 20.97 11.13 -20.87
#